data_AF-A0A3D6BRA3-F1
#
_entry.id   AF-A0A3D6BRA3-F1
#
_cell.length_a   1.000
_cell.length_b   1.000
_cell.length_c   1.000
_cell.angle_alpha   90.00
_cell.angle_beta   90.00
_cell.angle_gamma   90.00
#
_symmetry.space_group_name_H-M   'P 1'
#
loop_
_entity.id
_entity.type
_entity.pdbx_description
1 polymer ?
#
loop_
_entity_poly.entity_id
_entity_poly.type
_entity_poly.pdbx_seq_one_letter_code
_entity_poly.pdbx_strand_id
1 'polypeptide(L)'
;MKQILLAITAIFFGITSTLFAQEIEKKWQLENIQDQAGNQLEVKKNTDGLELQQGYFRFSVSADSLKASGDYIYQNNLLVFYYNKPFDSVKRYRINELTDSTLVFKENHKTFYFSSAKTSFNEAVAVNTEDSIKPSEGFSFNSLWRGLLGMISLIFIAFLFSSNRKAINWKTVGIGLAFQLLIAIGVLKVPFIQSAFESIGGVFISILDFTRAGSKFLFEGLVVDMDTFGFIFAFQVLPTIIFFSALTSVLFYLGIIQKVVKLMAMLLTKLLKISGAESLSVAGNIFLGQTEAPLLIKAYLEKMTKSEMLLVMIGGMATVAGAVLAAYIGFLGGDDPALRLVYAKHLLAASVMAAPGAIVISKILYPQTEEINTEVEVSSEKIGSNILDAIANG
;
A
#
# COMPACT_ATOMS: atom_id res chain seq x y z
N MET A 1 -20.45 23.94 12.07
CA MET A 1 -19.40 22.90 11.91
C MET A 1 -19.93 21.48 11.78
N LYS A 2 -20.82 20.99 12.67
CA LYS A 2 -21.41 19.63 12.54
C LYS A 2 -22.09 19.36 11.18
N GLN A 3 -22.84 20.32 10.63
CA GLN A 3 -23.53 20.14 9.35
C GLN A 3 -22.60 20.11 8.13
N ILE A 4 -21.47 20.82 8.19
CA ILE A 4 -20.45 20.78 7.12
C ILE A 4 -19.68 19.45 7.16
N LEU A 5 -19.37 18.96 8.37
CA LEU A 5 -18.76 17.64 8.55
C LEU A 5 -19.69 16.54 8.01
N LEU A 6 -20.98 16.58 8.36
CA LEU A 6 -22.00 15.65 7.83
C LEU A 6 -22.13 15.72 6.30
N ALA A 7 -22.10 16.91 5.71
CA ALA A 7 -22.15 17.07 4.26
C ALA A 7 -20.92 16.46 3.57
N ILE A 8 -19.71 16.67 4.13
CA ILE A 8 -18.48 16.07 3.60
C ILE A 8 -18.49 14.54 3.77
N THR A 9 -19.01 14.04 4.89
CA THR A 9 -19.14 12.58 5.11
C THR A 9 -20.12 11.97 4.10
N ALA A 10 -21.24 12.64 3.84
CA ALA A 10 -22.23 12.21 2.86
C ALA A 10 -21.68 12.24 1.42
N ILE A 11 -20.88 13.24 1.06
CA ILE A 11 -20.20 13.31 -0.24
C ILE A 11 -19.16 12.19 -0.36
N PHE A 12 -18.37 11.94 0.69
CA PHE A 12 -17.34 10.91 0.67
C PHE A 12 -17.92 9.49 0.56
N PHE A 13 -19.02 9.20 1.28
CA PHE A 13 -19.75 7.92 1.15
C PHE A 13 -20.63 7.83 -0.11
N GLY A 14 -21.10 8.97 -0.63
CA GLY A 14 -21.89 9.02 -1.87
C GLY A 14 -21.06 8.85 -3.13
N ILE A 15 -19.75 9.15 -3.09
CA ILE A 15 -18.84 8.92 -4.21
C ILE A 15 -18.34 7.47 -4.23
N THR A 16 -18.12 6.84 -3.07
CA THR A 16 -17.71 5.42 -3.02
C THR A 16 -18.82 4.45 -3.46
N SER A 17 -20.09 4.84 -3.40
CA SER A 17 -21.20 4.04 -3.93
C SER A 17 -21.37 4.12 -5.46
N THR A 18 -20.54 4.91 -6.16
CA THR A 18 -20.57 5.02 -7.63
C THR A 18 -19.41 4.30 -8.33
N LEU A 19 -18.64 3.49 -7.60
CA LEU A 19 -17.81 2.46 -8.21
C LEU A 19 -18.73 1.34 -8.69
N PHE A 20 -19.12 1.40 -9.96
CA PHE A 20 -19.83 0.32 -10.64
C PHE A 20 -18.96 -0.94 -10.58
N ALA A 21 -19.25 -1.82 -9.63
CA ALA A 21 -18.75 -3.18 -9.66
C ALA A 21 -19.37 -3.88 -10.88
N GLN A 22 -18.53 -4.49 -11.72
CA GLN A 22 -19.00 -5.30 -12.85
C GLN A 22 -19.78 -6.49 -12.29
N GLU A 23 -21.10 -6.47 -12.43
CA GLU A 23 -21.98 -7.48 -11.83
C GLU A 23 -22.34 -8.54 -12.88
N ILE A 24 -22.01 -9.80 -12.59
CA ILE A 24 -22.38 -10.94 -13.42
C ILE A 24 -23.87 -11.32 -13.25
N GLU A 25 -24.48 -10.92 -12.13
CA GLU A 25 -25.87 -11.22 -11.77
C GLU A 25 -26.84 -10.34 -12.58
N LYS A 26 -27.29 -10.86 -13.72
CA LYS A 26 -28.34 -10.24 -14.54
C LYS A 26 -28.98 -11.28 -15.46
N LYS A 27 -29.94 -10.83 -16.26
CA LYS A 27 -30.50 -11.59 -17.39
C LYS A 27 -29.69 -11.33 -18.64
N TRP A 28 -29.01 -12.36 -19.11
CA TRP A 28 -28.19 -12.40 -20.31
C TRP A 28 -28.98 -13.04 -21.44
N GLN A 29 -29.06 -12.37 -22.60
CA GLN A 29 -29.67 -12.92 -23.81
C GLN A 29 -28.58 -13.58 -24.65
N LEU A 30 -28.82 -14.82 -25.07
CA LEU A 30 -27.88 -15.54 -25.92
C LEU A 30 -27.96 -14.98 -27.34
N GLU A 31 -26.83 -14.49 -27.86
CA GLU A 31 -26.75 -13.93 -29.20
C GLU A 31 -26.26 -14.95 -30.22
N ASN A 32 -25.25 -15.74 -29.86
CA ASN A 32 -24.60 -16.67 -30.76
C ASN A 32 -23.87 -17.78 -30.01
N ILE A 33 -23.77 -18.96 -30.62
CA ILE A 33 -22.88 -20.05 -30.22
C ILE A 33 -22.00 -20.37 -31.41
N GLN A 34 -20.67 -20.25 -31.23
CA GLN A 34 -19.70 -20.60 -32.27
C GLN A 34 -18.97 -21.89 -31.90
N ASP A 35 -18.82 -22.78 -32.89
CA ASP A 35 -17.96 -23.96 -32.81
C ASP A 35 -16.56 -23.67 -33.38
N GLN A 36 -15.59 -24.60 -33.24
CA GLN A 36 -14.19 -24.41 -33.65
C GLN A 36 -13.99 -24.00 -35.12
N ALA A 37 -14.94 -24.34 -36.00
CA ALA A 37 -14.90 -23.97 -37.42
C ALA A 37 -15.48 -22.58 -37.74
N GLY A 38 -15.93 -21.83 -36.72
CA GLY A 38 -16.59 -20.53 -36.90
C GLY A 38 -18.05 -20.63 -37.36
N ASN A 39 -18.59 -21.84 -37.46
CA ASN A 39 -19.99 -22.07 -37.81
C ASN A 39 -20.90 -21.60 -36.67
N GLN A 40 -21.89 -20.77 -37.02
CA GLN A 40 -22.89 -20.25 -36.10
C GLN A 40 -24.03 -21.26 -35.97
N LEU A 41 -24.36 -21.67 -34.74
CA LEU A 41 -25.56 -22.44 -34.47
C LEU A 41 -26.78 -21.51 -34.40
N GLU A 42 -27.92 -21.93 -34.93
CA GLU A 42 -29.14 -21.13 -34.91
C GLU A 42 -29.59 -20.86 -33.46
N VAL A 43 -29.55 -19.59 -33.05
CA VAL A 43 -30.06 -19.12 -31.75
C VAL A 43 -31.34 -18.31 -31.98
N LYS A 44 -32.41 -18.63 -31.24
CA LYS A 44 -33.62 -17.81 -31.27
C LYS A 44 -33.43 -16.63 -30.32
N LYS A 45 -33.07 -15.48 -30.91
CA LYS A 45 -33.05 -14.20 -30.20
C LYS A 45 -34.39 -14.01 -29.49
N ASN A 46 -34.35 -13.69 -28.19
CA ASN A 46 -35.45 -13.43 -27.26
C ASN A 46 -35.99 -14.61 -26.41
N THR A 47 -35.74 -15.88 -26.76
CA THR A 47 -36.14 -17.04 -25.91
C THR A 47 -34.96 -17.72 -25.22
N ASP A 48 -33.77 -17.55 -25.79
CA ASP A 48 -32.56 -18.22 -25.33
C ASP A 48 -31.74 -17.28 -24.47
N GLY A 49 -31.39 -17.71 -23.27
CA GLY A 49 -30.76 -16.83 -22.30
C GLY A 49 -30.30 -17.51 -21.01
N LEU A 50 -29.50 -16.77 -20.27
CA LEU A 50 -28.95 -17.15 -18.98
C LEU A 50 -29.38 -16.12 -17.92
N GLU A 51 -30.06 -16.57 -16.88
CA GLU A 51 -30.42 -15.77 -15.71
C GLU A 51 -29.50 -16.18 -14.57
N LEU A 52 -28.73 -15.24 -14.02
CA LEU A 52 -27.88 -15.42 -12.85
C LEU A 52 -28.39 -14.51 -11.73
N GLN A 53 -28.72 -15.09 -10.58
CA GLN A 53 -29.20 -14.34 -9.43
C GLN A 53 -28.86 -15.07 -8.13
N GLN A 54 -28.15 -14.42 -7.21
CA GLN A 54 -27.89 -14.90 -5.86
C GLN A 54 -27.37 -16.35 -5.80
N GLY A 55 -26.41 -16.69 -6.65
CA GLY A 55 -25.81 -18.03 -6.69
C GLY A 55 -26.66 -19.10 -7.40
N TYR A 56 -27.81 -18.75 -7.97
CA TYR A 56 -28.66 -19.65 -8.75
C TYR A 56 -28.68 -19.26 -10.24
N PHE A 57 -28.63 -20.26 -11.13
CA PHE A 57 -28.72 -20.05 -12.57
C PHE A 57 -29.94 -20.73 -13.20
N ARG A 58 -30.48 -20.10 -14.24
CA ARG A 58 -31.38 -20.73 -15.21
C ARG A 58 -30.87 -20.49 -16.61
N PHE A 59 -30.79 -21.56 -17.40
CA PHE A 59 -30.34 -21.51 -18.78
C PHE A 59 -31.37 -22.16 -19.67
N SER A 60 -31.83 -21.42 -20.69
CA SER A 60 -32.77 -21.93 -21.69
C SER A 60 -32.20 -21.77 -23.09
N VAL A 61 -32.19 -22.86 -23.86
CA VAL A 61 -31.83 -22.85 -25.29
C VAL A 61 -32.90 -23.60 -26.07
N SER A 62 -33.52 -22.92 -27.02
CA SER A 62 -34.61 -23.45 -27.84
C SER A 62 -34.13 -24.40 -28.91
N ALA A 63 -32.88 -24.26 -29.38
CA ALA A 63 -32.28 -25.12 -30.40
C ALA A 63 -32.23 -26.61 -29.97
N ASP A 64 -31.86 -26.87 -28.71
CA ASP A 64 -31.76 -28.22 -28.15
C ASP A 64 -32.91 -28.58 -27.20
N SER A 65 -33.96 -27.74 -27.10
CA SER A 65 -35.03 -27.86 -26.09
C SER A 65 -34.50 -28.02 -24.65
N LEU A 66 -33.30 -27.49 -24.39
CA LEU A 66 -32.58 -27.65 -23.13
C LEU A 66 -33.01 -26.57 -22.15
N LYS A 67 -33.60 -27.01 -21.03
CA LYS A 67 -33.85 -26.17 -19.85
C LYS A 67 -33.00 -26.69 -18.71
N ALA A 68 -31.99 -25.91 -18.34
CA ALA A 68 -31.08 -26.23 -17.26
C ALA A 68 -31.22 -25.24 -16.11
N SER A 69 -31.01 -25.73 -14.89
CA SER A 69 -31.06 -24.90 -13.69
C SER A 69 -30.28 -25.53 -12.56
N GLY A 70 -29.74 -24.72 -11.67
CA GLY A 70 -29.06 -25.16 -10.46
C GLY A 70 -28.22 -24.03 -9.87
N ASP A 71 -27.18 -24.36 -9.13
CA ASP A 71 -26.36 -23.38 -8.41
C ASP A 71 -25.10 -23.03 -9.22
N TYR A 72 -24.52 -21.84 -8.99
CA TYR A 72 -23.26 -21.44 -9.60
C TYR A 72 -22.28 -20.79 -8.63
N ILE A 73 -21.00 -20.91 -8.97
CA ILE A 73 -19.90 -20.18 -8.33
C ILE A 73 -19.11 -19.44 -9.41
N TYR A 74 -18.77 -18.18 -9.14
CA TYR A 74 -17.93 -17.36 -10.00
C TYR A 74 -16.73 -16.82 -9.22
N GLN A 75 -15.52 -17.17 -9.65
CA GLN A 75 -14.28 -16.66 -9.05
C GLN A 75 -13.13 -16.71 -10.08
N ASN A 76 -12.32 -15.64 -10.17
CA ASN A 76 -11.12 -15.58 -11.02
C ASN A 76 -11.35 -16.05 -12.47
N ASN A 77 -12.39 -15.53 -13.13
CA ASN A 77 -12.80 -15.88 -14.50
C ASN A 77 -13.24 -17.35 -14.70
N LEU A 78 -13.43 -18.11 -13.62
CA LEU A 78 -14.00 -19.45 -13.66
C LEU A 78 -15.45 -19.40 -13.19
N LEU A 79 -16.36 -19.82 -14.06
CA LEU A 79 -17.79 -19.97 -13.78
C LEU A 79 -18.11 -21.47 -13.72
N VAL A 80 -18.56 -21.95 -12.56
CA VAL A 80 -18.91 -23.35 -12.35
C VAL A 80 -20.41 -23.45 -12.13
N PHE A 81 -21.08 -24.28 -12.94
CA PHE A 81 -22.51 -24.58 -12.82
C PHE A 81 -22.70 -25.98 -12.26
N TYR A 82 -23.46 -26.07 -11.18
CA TYR A 82 -23.95 -27.29 -10.54
C TYR A 82 -25.39 -27.51 -11.02
N TYR A 83 -25.58 -28.38 -12.01
CA TYR A 83 -26.89 -28.61 -12.63
C TYR A 83 -27.74 -29.49 -11.73
N ASN A 84 -28.96 -29.04 -11.41
CA ASN A 84 -29.97 -29.87 -10.73
C ASN A 84 -30.97 -30.44 -11.74
N LYS A 85 -31.11 -29.80 -12.91
CA LYS A 85 -31.90 -30.24 -14.07
C LYS A 85 -31.11 -29.98 -15.36
N PRO A 86 -31.19 -30.84 -16.39
CA PRO A 86 -31.98 -32.07 -16.48
C PRO A 86 -31.40 -33.27 -15.72
N PHE A 87 -30.08 -33.28 -15.46
CA PHE A 87 -29.38 -34.31 -14.68
C PHE A 87 -28.35 -33.65 -13.77
N ASP A 88 -28.06 -34.29 -12.64
CA ASP A 88 -27.02 -33.85 -11.72
C ASP A 88 -25.64 -33.92 -12.39
N SER A 89 -25.03 -32.77 -12.62
CA SER A 89 -23.73 -32.65 -13.29
C SER A 89 -23.06 -31.33 -12.98
N VAL A 90 -21.73 -31.30 -13.06
CA VAL A 90 -20.94 -30.09 -12.86
C VAL A 90 -20.27 -29.71 -14.16
N LYS A 91 -20.49 -28.47 -14.63
CA LYS A 91 -19.80 -27.92 -15.80
C LYS A 91 -19.00 -26.68 -15.43
N ARG A 92 -17.85 -26.51 -16.08
CA ARG A 92 -16.91 -25.42 -15.84
C ARG A 92 -16.75 -24.62 -17.12
N TYR A 93 -16.86 -23.31 -16.99
CA TYR A 93 -16.73 -22.35 -18.08
C TYR A 93 -15.64 -21.34 -17.72
N ARG A 94 -14.81 -20.99 -18.70
CA ARG A 94 -13.86 -19.87 -18.55
C ARG A 94 -14.49 -18.63 -19.17
N ILE A 95 -14.59 -17.56 -18.39
CA ILE A 95 -15.03 -16.25 -18.87
C ILE A 95 -13.86 -15.61 -19.63
N ASN A 96 -14.11 -15.28 -20.89
CA ASN A 96 -13.19 -14.58 -21.76
C ASN A 96 -13.41 -13.06 -21.69
N GLU A 97 -14.66 -12.63 -21.55
CA GLU A 97 -15.04 -11.23 -21.48
C GLU A 97 -16.25 -11.05 -20.55
N LEU A 98 -16.17 -10.09 -19.64
CA LEU A 98 -17.28 -9.67 -18.78
C LEU A 98 -17.30 -8.15 -18.71
N THR A 99 -18.37 -7.56 -19.23
CA THR A 99 -18.66 -6.13 -19.13
C THR A 99 -20.09 -5.92 -18.63
N ASP A 100 -20.52 -4.66 -18.51
CA ASP A 100 -21.89 -4.35 -18.13
C ASP A 100 -22.92 -4.82 -19.18
N SER A 101 -22.50 -4.93 -20.45
CA SER A 101 -23.36 -5.30 -21.57
C SER A 101 -23.05 -6.65 -22.20
N THR A 102 -21.86 -7.21 -21.99
CA THR A 102 -21.36 -8.39 -22.71
C THR A 102 -20.86 -9.47 -21.75
N LEU A 103 -21.23 -10.72 -22.00
CA LEU A 103 -20.68 -11.89 -21.31
C LEU A 103 -20.28 -12.92 -22.36
N VAL A 104 -19.00 -13.29 -22.36
CA VAL A 104 -18.47 -14.34 -23.24
C VAL A 104 -17.79 -15.39 -22.39
N PHE A 105 -18.26 -16.64 -22.48
CA PHE A 105 -17.59 -17.76 -21.84
C PHE A 105 -17.45 -18.96 -22.77
N LYS A 106 -16.45 -19.78 -22.48
CA LYS A 106 -16.06 -20.94 -23.29
C LYS A 106 -16.25 -22.25 -22.53
N GLU A 107 -16.87 -23.22 -23.19
CA GLU A 107 -16.97 -24.61 -22.76
C GLU A 107 -16.23 -25.49 -23.78
N ASN A 108 -15.08 -26.05 -23.40
CA ASN A 108 -14.23 -26.86 -24.28
C ASN A 108 -13.91 -26.18 -25.63
N HIS A 109 -14.75 -26.43 -26.63
CA HIS A 109 -14.61 -26.05 -28.03
C HIS A 109 -15.71 -25.10 -28.53
N LYS A 110 -16.69 -24.77 -27.67
CA LYS A 110 -17.80 -23.86 -27.97
C LYS A 110 -17.66 -22.55 -27.21
N THR A 111 -17.90 -21.43 -27.89
CA THR A 111 -17.94 -20.10 -27.28
C THR A 111 -19.36 -19.58 -27.30
N PHE A 112 -19.84 -19.13 -26.14
CA PHE A 112 -21.18 -18.58 -25.96
C PHE A 112 -21.09 -17.07 -25.81
N TYR A 113 -21.85 -16.34 -26.62
CA TYR A 113 -21.91 -14.88 -26.61
C TYR A 113 -23.25 -14.43 -26.06
N PHE A 114 -23.22 -13.61 -25.02
CA PHE A 114 -24.41 -13.04 -24.41
C PHE A 114 -24.37 -11.52 -24.36
N SER A 115 -25.53 -10.91 -24.51
CA SER A 115 -25.74 -9.48 -24.29
C SER A 115 -26.80 -9.20 -23.24
N SER A 116 -26.64 -8.10 -22.51
CA SER A 116 -27.67 -7.58 -21.61
C SER A 116 -28.80 -6.97 -22.45
N ALA A 117 -30.06 -7.29 -22.14
CA ALA A 117 -31.22 -6.83 -22.88
C ALA A 117 -31.49 -5.32 -22.69
N LYS A 118 -30.69 -4.47 -23.35
CA LYS A 118 -31.00 -3.12 -23.90
C LYS A 118 -29.71 -2.43 -24.34
N THR A 119 -29.45 -2.43 -25.64
CA THR A 119 -29.52 -1.26 -26.55
C THR A 119 -28.69 -1.61 -27.77
N SER A 120 -29.35 -1.66 -28.94
CA SER A 120 -28.69 -1.73 -30.24
C SER A 120 -27.69 -0.58 -30.36
N PHE A 121 -26.40 -0.90 -30.37
CA PHE A 121 -25.37 -0.01 -30.88
C PHE A 121 -24.68 -0.70 -32.04
N ASN A 122 -24.65 0.02 -33.16
CA ASN A 122 -23.92 -0.31 -34.38
C ASN A 122 -22.50 -0.76 -34.05
N GLU A 123 -22.03 -1.73 -34.83
CA GLU A 123 -20.66 -2.26 -34.86
C GLU A 123 -19.61 -1.21 -34.51
N ALA A 124 -19.14 -1.23 -33.26
CA ALA A 124 -17.87 -0.65 -32.91
C ALA A 124 -16.82 -1.72 -33.19
N VAL A 125 -15.99 -1.44 -34.20
CA VAL A 125 -14.75 -2.15 -34.54
C VAL A 125 -14.05 -2.60 -33.26
N ALA A 126 -13.78 -3.90 -33.16
CA ALA A 126 -13.00 -4.48 -32.08
C ALA A 126 -11.66 -3.77 -31.96
N VAL A 127 -11.54 -2.86 -30.98
CA VAL A 127 -10.24 -2.39 -30.51
C VAL A 127 -9.72 -3.49 -29.62
N ASN A 128 -8.72 -4.22 -30.12
CA ASN A 128 -7.88 -5.07 -29.29
C ASN A 128 -7.20 -4.17 -28.24
N THR A 129 -7.82 -3.97 -27.08
CA THR A 129 -7.08 -3.50 -25.91
C THR A 129 -6.25 -4.67 -25.43
N GLU A 130 -5.04 -4.81 -25.99
CA GLU A 130 -3.95 -5.40 -25.23
C GLU A 130 -3.90 -4.64 -23.91
N ASP A 131 -4.10 -5.32 -22.78
CA ASP A 131 -3.80 -4.80 -21.44
C ASP A 131 -2.28 -4.64 -21.30
N SER A 132 -1.69 -3.80 -22.16
CA SER A 132 -0.32 -3.37 -22.05
C SER A 132 -0.26 -2.43 -20.84
N ILE A 133 0.61 -2.76 -19.88
CA ILE A 133 0.95 -1.86 -18.77
C ILE A 133 1.32 -0.52 -19.40
N LYS A 134 0.51 0.51 -19.17
CA LYS A 134 0.77 1.84 -19.71
C LYS A 134 2.11 2.32 -19.16
N PRO A 135 3.11 2.61 -20.02
CA PRO A 135 4.40 3.07 -19.54
C PRO A 135 4.25 4.43 -18.84
N SER A 136 5.16 4.74 -17.93
CA SER A 136 5.17 6.02 -17.22
C SER A 136 5.27 7.17 -18.22
N GLU A 137 4.21 7.97 -18.34
CA GLU A 137 4.13 9.15 -19.22
C GLU A 137 5.00 10.33 -18.74
N GLY A 138 5.75 10.15 -17.64
CA GLY A 138 6.67 11.14 -17.12
C GLY A 138 5.98 12.36 -16.51
N PHE A 139 6.68 13.48 -16.51
CA PHE A 139 6.21 14.73 -15.91
C PHE A 139 5.39 15.54 -16.92
N SER A 140 4.14 15.83 -16.58
CA SER A 140 3.26 16.72 -17.33
C SER A 140 2.69 17.83 -16.45
N PHE A 141 2.21 18.91 -17.08
CA PHE A 141 1.50 19.97 -16.36
C PHE A 141 0.25 19.45 -15.63
N ASN A 142 -0.44 18.48 -16.24
CA ASN A 142 -1.59 17.83 -15.63
C ASN A 142 -1.17 17.05 -14.37
N SER A 143 -0.10 16.26 -14.43
CA SER A 143 0.41 15.54 -13.25
C SER A 143 0.86 16.49 -12.13
N LEU A 144 1.48 17.63 -12.49
CA LEU A 144 1.93 18.63 -11.52
C LEU A 144 0.75 19.24 -10.76
N TRP A 145 -0.24 19.77 -11.47
CA TRP A 145 -1.40 20.41 -10.84
C TRP A 145 -2.23 19.41 -10.01
N ARG A 146 -2.38 18.17 -10.51
CA ARG A 146 -3.03 17.08 -9.74
C ARG A 146 -2.28 16.77 -8.44
N GLY A 147 -0.95 16.69 -8.49
CA GLY A 147 -0.12 16.51 -7.29
C GLY A 147 -0.26 17.67 -6.30
N LEU A 148 -0.24 18.91 -6.79
CA LEU A 148 -0.44 20.10 -5.97
C LEU A 148 -1.83 20.13 -5.32
N LEU A 149 -2.88 19.79 -6.08
CA LEU A 149 -4.24 19.68 -5.58
C LEU A 149 -4.36 18.60 -4.49
N GLY A 150 -3.69 17.46 -4.66
CA GLY A 150 -3.60 16.42 -3.63
C GLY A 150 -2.97 16.94 -2.32
N MET A 151 -1.82 17.63 -2.42
CA MET A 151 -1.14 18.21 -1.26
C MET A 151 -2.00 19.27 -0.56
N ILE A 152 -2.62 20.18 -1.31
CA ILE A 152 -3.54 21.20 -0.76
C ILE A 152 -4.73 20.53 -0.07
N SER A 153 -5.27 19.45 -0.65
CA SER A 153 -6.40 18.72 -0.07
C SER A 153 -6.04 18.10 1.28
N LEU A 154 -4.86 17.48 1.41
CA LEU A 154 -4.40 16.91 2.68
C LEU A 154 -4.19 17.98 3.76
N ILE A 155 -3.58 19.12 3.39
CA ILE A 155 -3.40 20.26 4.30
C ILE A 155 -4.77 20.83 4.72
N PHE A 156 -5.72 20.94 3.78
CA PHE A 156 -7.06 21.42 4.06
C PHE A 156 -7.81 20.49 5.01
N ILE A 157 -7.71 19.17 4.82
CA ILE A 157 -8.28 18.19 5.76
C ILE A 157 -7.67 18.36 7.15
N ALA A 158 -6.35 18.44 7.26
CA ALA A 158 -5.69 18.68 8.55
C ALA A 158 -6.15 20.00 9.19
N PHE A 159 -6.31 21.07 8.41
CA PHE A 159 -6.82 22.36 8.88
C PHE A 159 -8.26 22.28 9.41
N LEU A 160 -9.13 21.49 8.76
CA LEU A 160 -10.50 21.30 9.23
C LEU A 160 -10.55 20.64 10.61
N PHE A 161 -9.67 19.66 10.85
CA PHE A 161 -9.56 18.93 12.11
C PHE A 161 -8.63 19.60 13.15
N SER A 162 -8.09 20.79 12.85
CA SER A 162 -7.22 21.53 13.77
C SER A 162 -7.95 21.93 15.07
N SER A 163 -7.29 21.71 16.20
CA SER A 163 -7.80 22.10 17.53
C SER A 163 -7.83 23.62 17.72
N ASN A 164 -6.91 24.35 17.10
CA ASN A 164 -6.85 25.82 17.15
C ASN A 164 -6.29 26.42 15.86
N ARG A 165 -7.17 26.65 14.88
CA ARG A 165 -6.82 27.17 13.54
C ARG A 165 -6.06 28.50 13.54
N LYS A 166 -6.23 29.32 14.58
CA LYS A 166 -5.56 30.63 14.68
C LYS A 166 -4.12 30.52 15.17
N ALA A 167 -3.78 29.45 15.88
CA ALA A 167 -2.44 29.21 16.42
C ALA A 167 -1.51 28.47 15.46
N ILE A 168 -1.99 28.08 14.27
CA ILE A 168 -1.17 27.38 13.27
C ILE A 168 0.00 28.27 12.84
N ASN A 169 1.22 27.80 13.07
CA ASN A 169 2.41 28.46 12.58
C ASN A 169 2.67 28.09 11.10
N TRP A 170 2.10 28.88 10.20
CA TRP A 170 2.23 28.67 8.75
C TRP A 170 3.68 28.75 8.24
N LYS A 171 4.59 29.40 8.97
CA LYS A 171 6.02 29.40 8.64
C LYS A 171 6.63 28.01 8.85
N THR A 172 6.34 27.35 9.97
CA THR A 172 6.79 25.97 10.22
C THR A 172 6.19 25.00 9.21
N VAL A 173 4.90 25.16 8.89
CA VAL A 173 4.22 24.35 7.85
C VAL A 173 4.91 24.52 6.48
N GLY A 174 5.13 25.77 6.05
CA GLY A 174 5.77 26.06 4.77
C GLY A 174 7.21 25.54 4.69
N ILE A 175 8.00 25.71 5.75
CA ILE A 175 9.38 25.19 5.81
C ILE A 175 9.38 23.66 5.78
N GLY A 176 8.47 23.01 6.52
CA GLY A 176 8.35 21.54 6.54
C GLY A 176 8.02 20.97 5.16
N LEU A 177 7.03 21.54 4.48
CA LEU A 177 6.67 21.13 3.12
C LEU A 177 7.80 21.39 2.11
N ALA A 178 8.45 22.56 2.20
CA ALA A 178 9.59 22.87 1.35
C ALA A 178 10.74 21.88 1.57
N PHE A 179 11.04 21.56 2.83
CA PHE A 179 12.09 20.60 3.17
C PHE A 179 11.75 19.18 2.69
N GLN A 180 10.50 18.75 2.84
CA GLN A 180 10.02 17.47 2.30
C GLN A 180 10.15 17.39 0.78
N LEU A 181 9.78 18.46 0.06
CA LEU A 181 9.94 18.55 -1.39
C LEU A 181 11.42 18.61 -1.82
N LEU A 182 12.27 19.31 -1.06
CA LEU A 182 13.71 19.36 -1.32
C LEU A 182 14.35 17.99 -1.18
N ILE A 183 13.97 17.21 -0.16
CA ILE A 183 14.43 15.81 -0.03
C ILE A 183 13.93 14.99 -1.22
N ALA A 184 12.64 15.09 -1.58
CA ALA A 184 12.08 14.35 -2.70
C ALA A 184 12.83 14.63 -4.01
N ILE A 185 13.01 15.90 -4.36
CA ILE A 185 13.74 16.31 -5.56
C ILE A 185 15.21 15.90 -5.45
N GLY A 186 15.83 16.05 -4.28
CA GLY A 186 17.19 15.62 -4.02
C GLY A 186 17.39 14.15 -4.36
N VAL A 187 16.59 13.26 -3.77
CA VAL A 187 16.72 11.81 -3.98
C VAL A 187 16.33 11.38 -5.41
N LEU A 188 15.33 12.04 -6.03
CA LEU A 188 14.81 11.63 -7.33
C LEU A 188 15.53 12.24 -8.54
N LYS A 189 16.23 13.36 -8.37
CA LYS A 189 16.81 14.12 -9.49
C LYS A 189 18.29 14.45 -9.35
N VAL A 190 18.86 14.45 -8.14
CA VAL A 190 20.26 14.83 -7.93
C VAL A 190 21.12 13.55 -7.85
N PRO A 191 21.98 13.27 -8.85
CA PRO A 191 22.69 11.98 -8.94
C PRO A 191 23.53 11.66 -7.71
N PHE A 192 24.23 12.65 -7.15
CA PHE A 192 25.04 12.44 -5.95
C PHE A 192 24.20 12.03 -4.72
N ILE A 193 23.02 12.65 -4.53
CA ILE A 193 22.11 12.29 -3.44
C ILE A 193 21.51 10.91 -3.68
N GLN A 194 21.13 10.63 -4.93
CA GLN A 194 20.65 9.31 -5.33
C GLN A 194 21.68 8.22 -5.01
N SER A 195 22.95 8.40 -5.38
CA SER A 195 24.02 7.45 -5.09
C SER A 195 24.26 7.27 -3.59
N ALA A 196 24.09 8.32 -2.77
CA ALA A 196 24.17 8.21 -1.32
C ALA A 196 23.05 7.33 -0.75
N PHE A 197 21.80 7.52 -1.19
CA PHE A 197 20.67 6.69 -0.78
C PHE A 197 20.76 5.25 -1.29
N GLU A 198 21.28 5.04 -2.50
CA GLU A 198 21.54 3.71 -3.06
C GLU A 198 22.66 3.00 -2.26
N SER A 199 23.70 3.73 -1.85
CA SER A 199 24.75 3.17 -0.99
C SER A 199 24.20 2.70 0.35
N ILE A 200 23.35 3.51 1.00
CA ILE A 200 22.66 3.12 2.24
C ILE A 200 21.73 1.93 1.97
N GLY A 201 20.98 1.94 0.87
CA GLY A 201 20.13 0.82 0.46
C GLY A 201 20.92 -0.48 0.27
N GLY A 202 22.13 -0.41 -0.28
CA GLY A 202 23.06 -1.54 -0.40
C GLY A 202 23.48 -2.13 0.95
N VAL A 203 23.59 -1.30 2.00
CA VAL A 203 23.82 -1.79 3.37
C VAL A 203 22.61 -2.59 3.86
N PHE A 204 21.38 -2.12 3.64
CA PHE A 204 20.17 -2.86 4.01
C PHE A 204 20.07 -4.19 3.25
N ILE A 205 20.43 -4.22 1.96
CA ILE A 205 20.46 -5.46 1.17
C ILE A 205 21.50 -6.44 1.72
N SER A 206 22.70 -5.96 2.05
CA SER A 206 23.73 -6.81 2.68
C SER A 206 23.23 -7.44 3.99
N ILE A 207 22.49 -6.67 4.80
CA ILE A 207 21.90 -7.19 6.04
C ILE A 207 20.82 -8.24 5.76
N LEU A 208 20.01 -8.07 4.72
CA LEU A 208 19.06 -9.08 4.28
C LEU A 208 19.76 -10.39 3.90
N ASP A 209 20.90 -10.30 3.21
CA ASP A 209 21.68 -11.48 2.82
C ASP A 209 22.28 -12.20 4.05
N PHE A 210 22.77 -11.46 5.05
CA PHE A 210 23.20 -12.05 6.33
C PHE A 210 22.05 -12.73 7.07
N THR A 211 20.86 -12.13 7.06
CA THR A 211 19.66 -12.73 7.64
C THR A 211 19.28 -14.00 6.88
N ARG A 212 19.35 -14.00 5.54
CA ARG A 212 19.05 -15.17 4.70
C ARG A 212 20.00 -16.33 5.01
N ALA A 213 21.28 -16.05 5.26
CA ALA A 213 22.24 -17.07 5.69
C ALA A 213 21.85 -17.70 7.04
N GLY A 214 21.46 -16.89 8.04
CA GLY A 214 20.97 -17.38 9.33
C GLY A 214 19.66 -18.17 9.22
N SER A 215 18.74 -17.70 8.37
CA SER A 215 17.45 -18.35 8.13
C SER A 215 17.63 -19.69 7.42
N LYS A 216 18.57 -19.78 6.47
CA LYS A 216 18.94 -21.05 5.81
C LYS A 216 19.52 -22.04 6.82
N PHE A 217 20.36 -21.58 7.75
CA PHE A 217 20.91 -22.43 8.80
C PHE A 217 19.81 -23.02 9.71
N LEU A 218 18.78 -22.26 10.08
CA LEU A 218 17.69 -22.73 10.92
C LEU A 218 16.61 -23.54 10.16
N PHE A 219 16.29 -23.14 8.93
CA PHE A 219 15.07 -23.55 8.23
C PHE A 219 15.32 -23.99 6.78
N GLU A 220 16.46 -24.64 6.50
CA GLU A 220 16.91 -24.97 5.13
C GLU A 220 15.81 -25.58 4.25
N GLY A 221 15.08 -26.59 4.74
CA GLY A 221 14.02 -27.28 3.99
C GLY A 221 12.74 -26.48 3.75
N LEU A 222 12.57 -25.32 4.39
CA LEU A 222 11.37 -24.46 4.27
C LEU A 222 11.67 -23.11 3.60
N VAL A 223 12.93 -22.67 3.60
CA VAL A 223 13.36 -21.38 3.03
C VAL A 223 13.95 -21.55 1.63
N VAL A 224 14.52 -22.71 1.32
CA VAL A 224 15.18 -22.96 0.02
C VAL A 224 14.28 -23.68 -0.97
N ASP A 225 13.37 -24.54 -0.49
CA ASP A 225 12.45 -25.30 -1.33
C ASP A 225 11.20 -24.47 -1.72
N MET A 226 11.40 -23.53 -2.64
CA MET A 226 10.34 -22.73 -3.23
C MET A 226 9.47 -23.53 -4.21
N ASP A 227 9.99 -24.65 -4.73
CA ASP A 227 9.32 -25.45 -5.74
C ASP A 227 8.18 -26.29 -5.13
N THR A 228 8.38 -26.78 -3.89
CA THR A 228 7.38 -27.59 -3.18
C THR A 228 6.36 -26.72 -2.42
N PHE A 229 6.81 -25.67 -1.75
CA PHE A 229 5.96 -24.89 -0.82
C PHE A 229 5.72 -23.44 -1.23
N GLY A 230 6.40 -22.94 -2.27
CA GLY A 230 6.34 -21.54 -2.66
C GLY A 230 6.94 -20.59 -1.63
N PHE A 231 6.60 -19.30 -1.76
CA PHE A 231 7.09 -18.26 -0.87
C PHE A 231 6.41 -18.34 0.52
N ILE A 232 7.08 -18.93 1.50
CA ILE A 232 6.58 -18.96 2.89
C ILE A 232 6.99 -17.70 3.64
N PHE A 233 6.08 -16.74 3.71
CA PHE A 233 6.29 -15.45 4.38
C PHE A 233 6.90 -15.58 5.78
N ALA A 234 6.41 -16.53 6.58
CA ALA A 234 6.84 -16.72 7.97
C ALA A 234 8.35 -17.00 8.11
N PHE A 235 8.95 -17.77 7.20
CA PHE A 235 10.37 -18.15 7.30
C PHE A 235 11.30 -17.27 6.46
N GLN A 236 10.74 -16.42 5.59
CA GLN A 236 11.53 -15.56 4.70
C GLN A 236 11.54 -14.11 5.15
N VAL A 237 10.49 -13.65 5.85
CA VAL A 237 10.31 -12.25 6.21
C VAL A 237 10.45 -12.02 7.72
N LEU A 238 9.87 -12.88 8.56
CA LEU A 238 9.92 -12.68 10.01
C LEU A 238 11.33 -12.79 10.61
N PRO A 239 12.22 -13.69 10.16
CA PRO A 239 13.60 -13.72 10.66
C PRO A 239 14.37 -12.42 10.42
N THR A 240 14.05 -11.70 9.34
CA THR A 240 14.61 -10.35 9.08
C THR A 240 14.26 -9.39 10.19
N ILE A 241 13.03 -9.45 10.71
CA ILE A 241 12.60 -8.58 11.81
C ILE A 241 13.43 -8.88 13.06
N ILE A 242 13.57 -10.16 13.41
CA ILE A 242 14.36 -10.61 14.58
C ILE A 242 15.83 -10.15 14.44
N PHE A 243 16.45 -10.39 13.29
CA PHE A 243 17.84 -9.99 13.07
C PHE A 243 18.02 -8.47 13.17
N PHE A 244 17.12 -7.69 12.58
CA PHE A 244 17.19 -6.24 12.64
C PHE A 244 16.90 -5.68 14.02
N SER A 245 16.00 -6.28 14.80
CA SER A 245 15.76 -5.88 16.20
C SER A 245 17.00 -6.10 17.06
N ALA A 246 17.64 -7.27 16.95
CA ALA A 246 18.93 -7.55 17.62
C ALA A 246 20.04 -6.58 17.17
N LEU A 247 20.17 -6.33 15.86
CA LEU A 247 21.16 -5.37 15.33
C LEU A 247 20.89 -3.95 15.84
N THR A 248 19.64 -3.50 15.82
CA THR A 248 19.24 -2.17 16.28
C THR A 248 19.51 -2.00 17.77
N SER A 249 19.23 -3.02 18.58
CA SER A 249 19.58 -3.07 20.00
C SER A 249 21.08 -2.93 20.24
N VAL A 250 21.92 -3.62 19.46
CA VAL A 250 23.39 -3.44 19.52
C VAL A 250 23.80 -2.03 19.15
N LEU A 251 23.28 -1.47 18.05
CA LEU A 251 23.61 -0.10 17.62
C LEU A 251 23.18 0.93 18.68
N PHE A 252 22.10 0.66 19.41
CA PHE A 252 21.65 1.45 20.54
C PHE A 252 22.60 1.29 21.75
N TYR A 253 22.98 0.08 22.12
CA TYR A 253 23.95 -0.18 23.19
C TYR A 253 25.31 0.49 22.93
N LEU A 254 25.78 0.47 21.67
CA LEU A 254 27.04 1.10 21.25
C LEU A 254 26.97 2.64 21.14
N GLY A 255 25.79 3.24 21.29
CA GLY A 255 25.65 4.70 21.21
C GLY A 255 25.61 5.27 19.78
N ILE A 256 25.49 4.42 18.75
CA ILE A 256 25.55 4.86 17.34
C ILE A 256 24.25 5.55 16.94
N ILE A 257 23.11 4.95 17.27
CA ILE A 257 21.78 5.52 16.98
C ILE A 257 21.64 6.89 17.65
N GLN A 258 22.06 7.02 18.89
CA GLN A 258 21.99 8.26 19.67
C GLN A 258 22.76 9.40 18.99
N LYS A 259 23.94 9.12 18.43
CA LYS A 259 24.75 10.12 17.72
C LYS A 259 24.07 10.59 16.44
N VAL A 260 23.58 9.65 15.63
CA VAL A 260 22.91 9.95 14.35
C VAL A 260 21.61 10.71 14.60
N VAL A 261 20.77 10.22 15.52
CA VAL A 261 19.48 10.82 15.85
C VAL A 261 19.66 12.20 16.48
N LYS A 262 20.65 12.40 17.36
CA LYS A 262 20.95 13.73 17.91
C LYS A 262 21.30 14.73 16.82
N LEU A 263 22.12 14.36 15.84
CA LEU A 263 22.47 15.22 14.71
C LEU A 263 21.24 15.63 13.90
N MET A 264 20.40 14.66 13.57
CA MET A 264 19.17 14.92 12.81
C MET A 264 18.16 15.74 13.61
N ALA A 265 18.02 15.47 14.90
CA ALA A 265 17.14 16.23 15.78
C ALA A 265 17.58 17.69 15.90
N MET A 266 18.89 17.96 16.03
CA MET A 266 19.40 19.34 16.02
C MET A 266 19.05 20.06 14.72
N LEU A 267 19.15 19.38 13.57
CA LEU A 267 18.78 19.94 12.26
C LEU A 267 17.28 20.25 12.21
N LEU A 268 16.42 19.29 12.59
CA LEU A 268 14.97 19.47 12.59
C LEU A 268 14.51 20.56 13.57
N THR A 269 15.05 20.59 14.79
CA THR A 269 14.77 21.62 15.81
C THR A 269 15.14 23.00 15.29
N LYS A 270 16.32 23.15 14.66
CA LYS A 270 16.79 24.44 14.13
C LYS A 270 15.96 24.92 12.94
N LEU A 271 15.59 24.01 12.03
CA LEU A 271 14.84 24.36 10.82
C LEU A 271 13.35 24.62 11.09
N LEU A 272 12.71 23.78 11.90
CA LEU A 272 11.26 23.77 12.08
C LEU A 272 10.80 24.42 13.39
N LYS A 273 11.75 24.79 14.26
CA LYS A 273 11.50 25.43 15.56
C LYS A 273 10.56 24.59 16.45
N ILE A 274 10.85 23.30 16.49
CA ILE A 274 10.17 22.31 17.33
C ILE A 274 11.03 21.96 18.55
N SER A 275 10.43 21.38 19.59
CA SER A 275 11.17 21.05 20.81
C SER A 275 12.26 19.99 20.56
N GLY A 276 13.29 19.96 21.41
CA GLY A 276 14.38 19.01 21.25
C GLY A 276 13.90 17.57 21.46
N ALA A 277 12.99 17.35 22.41
CA ALA A 277 12.44 16.03 22.69
C ALA A 277 11.54 15.51 21.55
N GLU A 278 10.61 16.31 21.02
CA GLU A 278 9.78 15.85 19.90
C GLU A 278 10.61 15.64 18.62
N SER A 279 11.65 16.45 18.42
CA SER A 279 12.59 16.32 17.33
C SER A 279 13.43 15.04 17.41
N LEU A 280 13.89 14.66 18.62
CA LEU A 280 14.59 13.39 18.86
C LEU A 280 13.72 12.18 18.55
N SER A 281 12.45 12.20 18.97
CA SER A 281 11.52 11.11 18.66
C SER A 281 11.28 10.98 17.16
N VAL A 282 11.00 12.09 16.47
CA VAL A 282 10.75 12.08 15.02
C VAL A 282 12.01 11.66 14.23
N ALA A 283 13.19 12.16 14.62
CA ALA A 283 14.45 11.73 14.01
C ALA A 283 14.76 10.26 14.30
N GLY A 284 14.44 9.77 15.50
CA GLY A 284 14.56 8.37 15.88
C GLY A 284 13.69 7.46 15.01
N ASN A 285 12.43 7.86 14.80
CA ASN A 285 11.43 7.14 14.01
C ASN A 285 11.81 6.94 12.53
N ILE A 286 12.82 7.64 12.01
CA ILE A 286 13.35 7.40 10.65
C ILE A 286 14.02 6.01 10.56
N PHE A 287 14.56 5.52 11.67
CA PHE A 287 15.29 4.24 11.73
C PHE A 287 14.64 3.24 12.69
N LEU A 288 14.11 3.73 13.80
CA LEU A 288 13.50 2.96 14.88
C LEU A 288 11.99 2.85 14.69
N GLY A 289 11.39 1.81 15.29
CA GLY A 289 9.93 1.68 15.33
C GLY A 289 9.25 2.66 16.28
N GLN A 290 7.93 2.78 16.12
CA GLN A 290 7.06 3.64 16.94
C GLN A 290 7.12 3.36 18.45
N THR A 291 7.54 2.17 18.88
CA THR A 291 7.71 1.79 20.29
C THR A 291 9.13 2.02 20.81
N GLU A 292 10.12 2.08 19.91
CA GLU A 292 11.55 2.17 20.23
C GLU A 292 12.02 3.63 20.24
N ALA A 293 11.57 4.44 19.28
CA ALA A 293 11.96 5.84 19.20
C ALA A 293 11.59 6.66 20.46
N PRO A 294 10.41 6.45 21.11
CA PRO A 294 10.10 7.13 22.36
C PRO A 294 11.05 6.81 23.53
N LEU A 295 11.78 5.68 23.50
CA LEU A 295 12.76 5.34 24.55
C LEU A 295 13.91 6.36 24.62
N LEU A 296 14.26 6.98 23.49
CA LEU A 296 15.27 8.04 23.43
C LEU A 296 14.89 9.27 24.24
N ILE A 297 13.59 9.48 24.46
CA ILE A 297 13.01 10.66 25.10
C ILE A 297 12.20 10.31 26.35
N LYS A 298 12.33 9.09 26.87
CA LYS A 298 11.54 8.56 27.99
C LYS A 298 11.48 9.51 29.19
N ALA A 299 12.61 10.12 29.55
CA ALA A 299 12.71 11.07 30.66
C ALA A 299 11.93 12.38 30.46
N TYR A 300 11.55 12.70 29.23
CA TYR A 300 10.86 13.93 28.85
C TYR A 300 9.36 13.72 28.61
N LEU A 301 8.90 12.49 28.37
CA LEU A 301 7.51 12.17 27.99
C LEU A 301 6.49 12.74 28.99
N GLU A 302 6.74 12.65 30.29
CA GLU A 302 5.82 13.15 31.33
C GLU A 302 5.68 14.68 31.33
N LYS A 303 6.68 15.39 30.78
CA LYS A 303 6.73 16.85 30.76
C LYS A 303 6.34 17.44 29.41
N MET A 304 6.02 16.59 28.43
CA MET A 304 5.65 17.04 27.10
C MET A 304 4.24 17.66 27.08
N THR A 305 4.12 18.73 26.31
CA THR A 305 2.85 19.35 25.95
C THR A 305 2.04 18.43 25.04
N LYS A 306 0.74 18.69 24.91
CA LYS A 306 -0.14 17.88 24.05
C LYS A 306 0.26 17.90 22.57
N SER A 307 0.80 19.04 22.10
CA SER A 307 1.30 19.18 20.73
C SER A 307 2.55 18.34 20.48
N GLU A 308 3.47 18.29 21.45
CA GLU A 308 4.66 17.45 21.40
C GLU A 308 4.32 15.95 21.42
N MET A 309 3.44 15.55 22.34
CA MET A 309 2.96 14.17 22.42
C MET A 309 2.26 13.73 21.12
N LEU A 310 1.44 14.61 20.53
CA LEU A 310 0.81 14.31 19.25
C LEU A 310 1.85 14.11 18.13
N LEU A 311 2.90 14.93 18.09
CA LEU A 311 3.98 14.73 17.12
C LEU A 311 4.73 13.41 17.33
N VAL A 312 5.00 13.02 18.58
CA VAL A 312 5.61 11.71 18.89
C VAL A 312 4.76 10.57 18.32
N MET A 313 3.44 10.63 18.53
CA MET A 313 2.50 9.61 18.03
C MET A 313 2.39 9.61 16.50
N ILE A 314 2.20 10.77 15.88
CA ILE A 314 2.10 10.89 14.41
C ILE A 314 3.43 10.49 13.76
N GLY A 315 4.56 10.89 14.34
CA GLY A 315 5.89 10.55 13.86
C GLY A 315 6.10 9.05 13.77
N GLY A 316 5.70 8.30 14.80
CA GLY A 316 5.80 6.84 14.80
C GLY A 316 4.87 6.15 13.79
N MET A 317 3.68 6.70 13.56
CA MET A 317 2.71 6.16 12.60
C MET A 317 3.02 6.52 11.14
N ALA A 318 3.77 7.60 10.93
CA ALA A 318 4.11 8.09 9.60
C ALA A 318 5.34 7.38 9.00
N THR A 319 6.16 6.73 9.83
CA THR A 319 7.40 6.07 9.42
C THR A 319 7.30 4.56 9.51
N VAL A 320 8.34 3.87 9.00
CA VAL A 320 8.48 2.42 9.09
C VAL A 320 9.80 2.11 9.78
N ALA A 321 9.78 1.17 10.73
CA ALA A 321 10.97 0.68 11.40
C ALA A 321 11.96 0.04 10.40
N GLY A 322 13.27 0.16 10.64
CA GLY A 322 14.30 -0.42 9.77
C GLY A 322 14.10 -1.93 9.52
N ALA A 323 13.63 -2.65 10.53
CA ALA A 323 13.34 -4.08 10.45
C ALA A 323 12.26 -4.42 9.41
N VAL A 324 11.16 -3.66 9.42
CA VAL A 324 10.03 -3.85 8.50
C VAL A 324 10.36 -3.30 7.11
N LEU A 325 11.16 -2.21 7.05
CA LEU A 325 11.67 -1.67 5.80
C LEU A 325 12.52 -2.70 5.04
N ALA A 326 13.42 -3.40 5.73
CA ALA A 326 14.23 -4.46 5.14
C ALA A 326 13.35 -5.61 4.60
N ALA A 327 12.38 -6.05 5.39
CA ALA A 327 11.38 -7.03 4.96
C ALA A 327 10.66 -6.61 3.66
N TYR A 328 10.24 -5.35 3.54
CA TYR A 328 9.60 -4.85 2.32
C TYR A 328 10.55 -4.77 1.12
N ILE A 329 11.83 -4.45 1.33
CA ILE A 329 12.84 -4.50 0.25
C ILE A 329 12.95 -5.93 -0.30
N GLY A 330 13.08 -6.92 0.59
CA GLY A 330 13.17 -8.32 0.20
C GLY A 330 11.91 -8.81 -0.51
N PHE A 331 10.74 -8.45 0.01
CA PHE A 331 9.45 -8.85 -0.56
C PHE A 331 9.17 -8.20 -1.93
N LEU A 332 9.35 -6.88 -2.05
CA LEU A 332 9.03 -6.15 -3.29
C LEU A 332 10.12 -6.32 -4.37
N GLY A 333 11.37 -6.44 -3.96
CA GLY A 333 12.50 -6.64 -4.86
C GLY A 333 12.68 -8.09 -5.32
N GLY A 334 12.01 -9.06 -4.68
CA GLY A 334 12.15 -10.48 -5.01
C GLY A 334 13.62 -10.91 -4.95
N ASP A 335 14.10 -11.67 -5.93
CA ASP A 335 15.51 -12.04 -6.07
C ASP A 335 16.32 -11.12 -7.00
N ASP A 336 15.72 -10.03 -7.52
CA ASP A 336 16.41 -9.08 -8.40
C ASP A 336 17.15 -8.00 -7.58
N PRO A 337 18.50 -7.96 -7.63
CA PRO A 337 19.28 -6.98 -6.87
C PRO A 337 19.02 -5.53 -7.29
N ALA A 338 18.75 -5.29 -8.58
CA ALA A 338 18.48 -3.94 -9.08
C ALA A 338 17.12 -3.44 -8.59
N LEU A 339 16.09 -4.29 -8.60
CA LEU A 339 14.78 -3.94 -8.04
C LEU A 339 14.84 -3.74 -6.53
N ARG A 340 15.55 -4.60 -5.78
CA ARG A 340 15.78 -4.41 -4.34
C ARG A 340 16.40 -3.04 -4.07
N LEU A 341 17.38 -2.63 -4.86
CA LEU A 341 18.03 -1.32 -4.70
C LEU A 341 17.07 -0.15 -4.97
N VAL A 342 16.22 -0.27 -6.00
CA VAL A 342 15.19 0.73 -6.31
C VAL A 342 14.20 0.87 -5.15
N TYR A 343 13.68 -0.23 -4.62
CA TYR A 343 12.77 -0.20 -3.48
C TYR A 343 13.45 0.27 -2.20
N ALA A 344 14.70 -0.13 -1.95
CA ALA A 344 15.48 0.35 -0.82
C ALA A 344 15.62 1.87 -0.85
N LYS A 345 16.01 2.43 -2.00
CA LYS A 345 16.07 3.89 -2.18
C LYS A 345 14.73 4.56 -1.90
N HIS A 346 13.63 4.03 -2.46
CA HIS A 346 12.31 4.64 -2.29
C HIS A 346 11.80 4.56 -0.84
N LEU A 347 11.97 3.42 -0.17
CA LEU A 347 11.56 3.25 1.22
C LEU A 347 12.40 4.11 2.17
N LEU A 348 13.72 4.19 1.96
CA LEU A 348 14.59 5.09 2.73
C LEU A 348 14.22 6.55 2.53
N ALA A 349 13.95 6.96 1.28
CA ALA A 349 13.48 8.31 0.98
C ALA A 349 12.15 8.61 1.68
N ALA A 350 11.20 7.67 1.62
CA ALA A 350 9.91 7.81 2.28
C ALA A 350 10.06 7.97 3.80
N SER A 351 10.89 7.17 4.48
CA SER A 351 11.14 7.29 5.91
C SER A 351 11.73 8.66 6.29
N VAL A 352 12.69 9.18 5.53
CA VAL A 352 13.28 10.51 5.80
C VAL A 352 12.28 11.63 5.51
N MET A 353 11.48 11.51 4.45
CA MET A 353 10.45 12.49 4.08
C MET A 353 9.25 12.50 5.04
N ALA A 354 8.97 11.37 5.71
CA ALA A 354 7.90 11.26 6.68
C ALA A 354 8.13 12.13 7.91
N ALA A 355 9.38 12.38 8.32
CA ALA A 355 9.69 13.26 9.45
C ALA A 355 9.13 14.69 9.29
N PRO A 356 9.50 15.48 8.26
CA PRO A 356 8.91 16.80 8.05
C PRO A 356 7.41 16.75 7.74
N GLY A 357 6.93 15.71 7.04
CA GLY A 357 5.49 15.54 6.78
C GLY A 357 4.67 15.36 8.06
N ALA A 358 5.15 14.52 8.98
CA ALA A 358 4.55 14.30 10.30
C ALA A 358 4.54 15.59 11.13
N ILE A 359 5.63 16.36 11.09
CA ILE A 359 5.72 17.67 11.77
C ILE A 359 4.66 18.63 11.22
N VAL A 360 4.54 18.74 9.89
CA VAL A 360 3.55 19.62 9.25
C VAL A 360 2.14 19.25 9.69
N ILE A 361 1.76 17.98 9.55
CA ILE A 361 0.39 17.54 9.86
C ILE A 361 0.10 17.65 11.37
N SER A 362 1.05 17.26 12.23
CA SER A 362 0.88 17.37 13.68
C SER A 362 0.69 18.81 14.13
N LYS A 363 1.55 19.74 13.66
CA LYS A 363 1.47 21.15 14.07
C LYS A 363 0.30 21.90 13.44
N ILE A 364 -0.35 21.36 12.41
CA ILE A 364 -1.66 21.84 11.94
C ILE A 364 -2.77 21.30 12.84
N LEU A 365 -2.79 20.00 13.11
CA LEU A 365 -3.84 19.34 13.91
C LEU A 365 -3.87 19.84 15.35
N TYR A 366 -2.71 20.01 15.97
CA TYR A 366 -2.58 20.53 17.32
C TYR A 366 -1.39 21.49 17.40
N PRO A 367 -1.60 22.79 17.11
CA PRO A 367 -0.53 23.78 17.10
C PRO A 367 0.11 23.96 18.47
N GLN A 368 1.40 24.27 18.49
CA GLN A 368 2.14 24.58 19.70
C GLN A 368 1.74 25.97 20.23
N THR A 369 1.14 26.02 21.41
CA THR A 369 0.79 27.28 22.11
C THR A 369 1.59 27.51 23.38
N GLU A 370 2.13 26.43 23.95
CA GLU A 370 2.95 26.42 25.17
C GLU A 370 4.42 26.58 24.81
N GLU A 371 5.23 27.12 25.72
CA GLU A 371 6.67 27.24 25.52
C GLU A 371 7.33 25.87 25.38
N ILE A 372 8.40 25.81 24.60
CA ILE A 372 9.12 24.57 24.28
C ILE A 372 10.57 24.66 24.72
N ASN A 373 11.13 23.55 25.19
CA ASN A 373 12.57 23.42 25.36
C ASN A 373 13.20 22.88 24.06
N THR A 374 14.12 23.64 23.48
CA THR A 374 14.84 23.26 22.25
C THR A 374 16.11 22.45 22.52
N GLU A 375 16.49 22.21 23.77
CA GLU A 375 17.65 21.38 24.11
C GLU A 375 17.45 19.93 23.69
N VAL A 376 18.44 19.41 22.96
CA VAL A 376 18.46 18.06 22.42
C VAL A 376 19.35 17.20 23.31
N GLU A 377 18.74 16.54 24.28
CA GLU A 377 19.40 15.61 25.19
C GLU A 377 18.87 14.19 24.97
N VAL A 378 19.79 13.25 24.76
CA VAL A 378 19.43 11.84 24.53
C VAL A 378 19.54 11.11 25.86
N SER A 379 18.50 10.35 26.20
CA SER A 379 18.52 9.42 27.33
C SER A 379 19.74 8.49 27.27
N SER A 380 20.48 8.38 28.38
CA SER A 380 21.63 7.49 28.51
C SER A 380 21.27 6.12 29.09
N GLU A 381 20.00 5.71 29.06
CA GLU A 381 19.62 4.34 29.45
C GLU A 381 20.32 3.33 28.53
N LYS A 382 21.12 2.44 29.12
CA LYS A 382 21.79 1.36 28.38
C LYS A 382 20.85 0.17 28.23
N ILE A 383 20.77 -0.41 27.03
CA ILE A 383 20.10 -1.68 26.80
C ILE A 383 21.10 -2.80 27.04
N GLY A 384 20.87 -3.60 28.09
CA GLY A 384 21.73 -4.72 28.44
C GLY A 384 23.02 -4.34 29.18
N SER A 385 23.60 -5.35 29.83
CA SER A 385 24.85 -5.27 30.62
C SER A 385 26.10 -5.38 29.75
N ASN A 386 26.01 -6.03 28.59
CA ASN A 386 27.09 -6.25 27.64
C ASN A 386 26.52 -6.43 26.22
N ILE A 387 27.39 -6.54 25.20
CA ILE A 387 26.95 -6.63 23.81
C ILE A 387 26.12 -7.88 23.51
N LEU A 388 26.42 -9.02 24.14
CA LEU A 388 25.66 -10.27 23.93
C LEU A 388 24.29 -10.18 24.59
N ASP A 389 24.22 -9.54 25.76
CA ASP A 389 22.96 -9.26 26.45
C ASP A 389 22.10 -8.27 25.63
N ALA A 390 22.71 -7.25 25.01
CA ALA A 390 22.00 -6.36 24.09
C ALA A 390 21.44 -7.10 22.86
N ILE A 391 22.20 -8.04 22.29
CA ILE A 391 21.74 -8.91 21.18
C ILE A 391 20.57 -9.78 21.62
N ALA A 392 20.60 -10.37 22.82
CA ALA A 392 19.57 -11.29 23.29
C ALA A 392 18.25 -10.59 23.67
N ASN A 393 18.32 -9.33 24.13
CA ASN A 393 17.14 -8.54 24.48
C ASN A 393 16.44 -7.92 23.27
N GLY A 394 17.19 -7.64 22.20
CA GLY A 394 16.65 -7.10 20.94
C GLY A 394 16.11 -8.21 20.07
#